data_AF-A0A5N6Q103-F1
#
_entry.id   AF-A0A5N6Q103-F1
#
_cell.length_a   1.000
_cell.length_b   1.000
_cell.length_c   1.000
_cell.angle_alpha   90.00
_cell.angle_beta   90.00
_cell.angle_gamma   90.00
#
_symmetry.space_group_name_H-M   'P 1'
#
loop_
_entity.id
_entity.type
_entity.pdbx_description
1 polymer ?
#
loop_
_entity_poly.entity_id
_entity_poly.type
_entity_poly.pdbx_seq_one_letter_code
_entity_poly.pdbx_strand_id
1 'polypeptide(L)'
;MICVTMRCDRRCREWDVAAAGACIDAFICQCYKAQELIEAIVVPKEYNQDQIKGFRSNVFKQMNNLRLLDVNDEFITDEPSFLPNNLRWITWNHYPFSSLPIPHKSKLVGLEMKYGKVPHLWKGTKIMPNLKFIHLENLGCLTRFPDVSEAPNIESLILSQCYNLVEVHESVGFLKRLVHLGMSDCMKFNRLPSRIETESLDTLQLIKCSSLETIPEFSPCVVKLSSLDISYCYKIEKLPSSIRYLSNLSFLNLGHCTSLDIIPSSICELKCLKSICLHGCSKLQNWPDQFSSMINLQELKLGHTKCFNFLDLTSLCSLRKLDVSYNQIGEEDFPRNLDRCISLEELRLSCNSKLVCLPASISYLSHLKQLELDGCRRIRSLHSLPPGIQVLNATDCTSLEKIEDLSKEYECLYNIRLFGCDKLLEDEQNQSYLDNMLKHSFMKKWAAVDRCLSIGIPGSKIPSWFKQQRHGHKISLKLQPIWQTKILGFAVCFVIKEFTRLIPLNIVFQFENYEMIIPKLEADDHEIDASSTTENGNVWISYIPFTSFKQMHDDYYDFQREDWSHVIEGDLVIYFSTVGLQKALRCGAHVVYKEDVESIQQSKPSLSSSYWNWKLYQWSANTIRCRY
;
A
#
# COMPACT_ATOMS: atom_id res chain seq x y z
N MET A 1 -22.85 -1.33 -26.19
CA MET A 1 -23.30 0.07 -26.38
C MET A 1 -22.09 0.88 -26.84
N ILE A 2 -21.91 1.12 -28.14
CA ILE A 2 -20.71 1.76 -28.70
C ILE A 2 -20.95 3.27 -28.75
N CYS A 3 -20.12 4.07 -28.06
CA CYS A 3 -20.31 5.52 -28.04
C CYS A 3 -19.52 6.14 -29.19
N VAL A 4 -20.23 6.58 -30.24
CA VAL A 4 -19.65 7.39 -31.33
C VAL A 4 -20.06 8.83 -31.08
N THR A 5 -19.10 9.68 -30.71
CA THR A 5 -19.33 11.13 -30.73
C THR A 5 -19.15 11.62 -32.16
N MET A 6 -20.25 11.71 -32.91
CA MET A 6 -20.32 12.52 -34.12
C MET A 6 -20.70 13.94 -33.71
N ARG A 7 -19.86 14.94 -34.02
CA ARG A 7 -20.26 16.34 -33.87
C ARG A 7 -21.38 16.64 -34.88
N CYS A 8 -22.60 16.76 -34.40
CA CYS A 8 -23.66 17.46 -35.13
C CYS A 8 -24.16 18.64 -34.29
N ASP A 9 -23.63 19.80 -34.63
CA ASP A 9 -24.09 21.17 -34.35
C ASP A 9 -24.41 21.64 -32.91
N ARG A 10 -24.17 22.94 -32.71
CA ARG A 10 -24.23 23.70 -31.46
C ARG A 10 -25.65 23.77 -30.89
N ARG A 11 -26.13 22.78 -30.11
CA ARG A 11 -27.18 23.02 -29.09
C ARG A 11 -27.55 21.95 -28.05
N CYS A 12 -26.98 20.74 -28.00
CA CYS A 12 -27.35 19.78 -26.95
C CYS A 12 -26.16 19.44 -26.03
N ARG A 13 -26.24 19.92 -24.78
CA ARG A 13 -25.48 19.44 -23.63
C ARG A 13 -26.35 18.41 -22.90
N GLU A 14 -25.71 17.39 -22.33
CA GLU A 14 -26.26 16.24 -21.57
C GLU A 14 -26.73 15.05 -22.38
N TRP A 15 -26.00 13.92 -22.28
CA TRP A 15 -26.47 12.63 -22.79
C TRP A 15 -26.38 11.57 -21.70
N ASP A 16 -27.55 11.02 -21.44
CA ASP A 16 -27.93 9.98 -20.49
C ASP A 16 -27.59 8.58 -21.06
N VAL A 17 -27.03 7.71 -20.23
CA VAL A 17 -26.50 6.37 -20.58
C VAL A 17 -27.61 5.32 -20.71
N ALA A 18 -28.88 5.68 -20.50
CA ALA A 18 -29.98 4.71 -20.39
C ALA A 18 -30.78 4.43 -21.67
N ALA A 19 -30.58 5.12 -22.80
CA ALA A 19 -31.48 5.02 -23.97
C ALA A 19 -30.76 4.73 -25.30
N ALA A 20 -30.14 3.57 -25.44
CA ALA A 20 -29.72 3.07 -26.76
C ALA A 20 -29.65 1.52 -26.82
N GLY A 21 -30.81 0.87 -26.73
CA GLY A 21 -31.01 -0.50 -27.20
C GLY A 21 -31.11 -0.56 -28.72
N ALA A 22 -30.10 -0.06 -29.45
CA ALA A 22 -30.04 -0.06 -30.91
C ALA A 22 -28.79 -0.79 -31.40
N CYS A 23 -29.02 -1.72 -32.33
CA CYS A 23 -28.14 -2.77 -32.85
C CYS A 23 -26.75 -2.29 -33.33
N ILE A 24 -25.72 -3.12 -33.18
CA ILE A 24 -24.38 -2.94 -33.79
C ILE A 24 -24.49 -2.75 -35.32
N ASP A 25 -25.50 -3.31 -35.97
CA ASP A 25 -25.79 -3.05 -37.39
C ASP A 25 -26.09 -1.58 -37.68
N ALA A 26 -26.70 -0.85 -36.73
CA ALA A 26 -26.93 0.59 -36.83
C ALA A 26 -25.62 1.39 -36.64
N PHE A 27 -24.73 0.93 -35.75
CA PHE A 27 -23.37 1.48 -35.62
C PHE A 27 -22.53 1.24 -36.89
N ILE A 28 -22.56 0.02 -37.44
CA ILE A 28 -21.93 -0.33 -38.72
C ILE A 28 -22.51 0.57 -39.83
N CYS A 29 -23.84 0.69 -39.93
CA CYS A 29 -24.48 1.56 -40.92
C CYS A 29 -24.14 3.05 -40.75
N GLN A 30 -24.06 3.57 -39.52
CA GLN A 30 -23.69 4.97 -39.28
C GLN A 30 -22.21 5.22 -39.57
N CYS A 31 -21.32 4.31 -39.18
CA CYS A 31 -19.90 4.36 -39.57
C CYS A 31 -19.75 4.37 -41.10
N TYR A 32 -20.53 3.58 -41.84
CA TYR A 32 -20.50 3.60 -43.31
C TYR A 32 -21.11 4.85 -43.95
N LYS A 33 -22.00 5.58 -43.25
CA LYS A 33 -22.69 6.77 -43.80
C LYS A 33 -22.01 8.12 -43.51
N ALA A 34 -21.29 8.24 -42.39
CA ALA A 34 -20.73 9.52 -41.92
C ALA A 34 -19.28 9.40 -41.43
N GLN A 35 -18.51 8.54 -42.12
CA GLN A 35 -17.13 8.18 -41.79
C GLN A 35 -16.20 9.40 -41.65
N GLU A 36 -16.45 10.47 -42.40
CA GLU A 36 -15.68 11.71 -42.39
C GLU A 36 -15.92 12.61 -41.16
N LEU A 37 -17.02 12.41 -40.40
CA LEU A 37 -17.38 13.25 -39.24
C LEU A 37 -16.94 12.67 -37.89
N ILE A 38 -16.42 11.44 -37.88
CA ILE A 38 -16.09 10.72 -36.66
C ILE A 38 -14.77 11.25 -36.08
N GLU A 39 -14.82 11.80 -34.87
CA GLU A 39 -13.63 12.29 -34.15
C GLU A 39 -13.17 11.32 -33.04
N ALA A 40 -14.03 10.43 -32.55
CA ALA A 40 -13.69 9.47 -31.50
C ALA A 40 -14.45 8.14 -31.64
N ILE A 41 -13.77 7.04 -31.33
CA ILE A 41 -14.35 5.69 -31.24
C ILE A 41 -13.98 5.13 -29.87
N VAL A 42 -14.98 4.71 -29.09
CA VAL A 42 -14.80 4.07 -27.79
C VAL A 42 -15.70 2.83 -27.69
N VAL A 43 -15.09 1.67 -27.46
CA VAL A 43 -15.79 0.39 -27.27
C VAL A 43 -15.72 0.00 -25.79
N PRO A 44 -16.85 -0.18 -25.08
CA PRO A 44 -16.84 -0.50 -23.65
C PRO A 44 -16.22 -1.86 -23.33
N LYS A 45 -15.55 -1.94 -22.17
CA LYS A 45 -14.83 -3.12 -21.68
C LYS A 45 -15.71 -4.31 -21.26
N GLU A 46 -17.00 -4.09 -21.01
CA GLU A 46 -17.93 -5.09 -20.44
C GLU A 46 -18.81 -5.79 -21.49
N TYR A 47 -18.57 -5.57 -22.78
CA TYR A 47 -19.43 -6.11 -23.82
C TYR A 47 -19.02 -7.54 -24.20
N ASN A 48 -19.92 -8.51 -24.00
CA ASN A 48 -19.73 -9.89 -24.42
C ASN A 48 -19.58 -9.95 -25.95
N GLN A 49 -18.39 -10.34 -26.41
CA GLN A 49 -17.89 -10.14 -27.79
C GLN A 49 -18.33 -11.21 -28.80
N ASP A 50 -18.98 -12.31 -28.36
CA ASP A 50 -19.38 -13.46 -29.19
C ASP A 50 -20.32 -13.16 -30.39
N GLN A 51 -20.74 -11.91 -30.60
CA GLN A 51 -21.69 -11.50 -31.64
C GLN A 51 -21.18 -10.43 -32.61
N ILE A 52 -19.93 -9.95 -32.51
CA ILE A 52 -19.41 -8.89 -33.40
C ILE A 52 -18.54 -9.49 -34.51
N LYS A 53 -18.94 -9.32 -35.78
CA LYS A 53 -18.00 -9.39 -36.89
C LYS A 53 -17.21 -8.08 -36.92
N GLY A 54 -15.91 -8.14 -36.62
CA GLY A 54 -15.02 -6.97 -36.67
C GLY A 54 -15.05 -6.22 -38.01
N PHE A 55 -14.62 -4.96 -38.01
CA PHE A 55 -14.48 -4.18 -39.24
C PHE A 55 -13.33 -4.70 -40.11
N ARG A 56 -13.44 -4.55 -41.42
CA ARG A 56 -12.23 -4.65 -42.24
C ARG A 56 -11.32 -3.46 -41.95
N SER A 57 -10.01 -3.69 -42.01
CA SER A 57 -9.01 -2.67 -41.68
C SER A 57 -9.07 -1.41 -42.57
N ASN A 58 -9.69 -1.53 -43.75
CA ASN A 58 -9.95 -0.41 -44.65
C ASN A 58 -10.93 0.64 -44.09
N VAL A 59 -11.62 0.36 -42.98
CA VAL A 59 -12.52 1.32 -42.29
C VAL A 59 -11.81 2.63 -41.92
N PHE A 60 -10.52 2.57 -41.62
CA PHE A 60 -9.71 3.75 -41.31
C PHE A 60 -9.48 4.66 -42.51
N LYS A 61 -9.75 4.22 -43.76
CA LYS A 61 -9.47 5.00 -44.98
C LYS A 61 -10.26 6.30 -45.10
N GLN A 62 -11.47 6.34 -44.56
CA GLN A 62 -12.34 7.50 -44.69
C GLN A 62 -12.47 8.27 -43.35
N MET A 63 -11.91 7.75 -42.26
CA MET A 63 -11.95 8.34 -40.91
C MET A 63 -10.86 9.40 -40.71
N ASN A 64 -10.79 10.38 -41.61
CA ASN A 64 -9.71 11.37 -41.64
C ASN A 64 -9.70 12.32 -40.42
N ASN A 65 -10.84 12.47 -39.73
CA ASN A 65 -10.98 13.34 -38.56
C ASN A 65 -10.82 12.62 -37.22
N LEU A 66 -10.56 11.31 -37.22
CA LEU A 66 -10.43 10.51 -36.01
C LEU A 66 -9.24 10.98 -35.16
N ARG A 67 -9.50 11.26 -33.88
CA ARG A 67 -8.54 11.76 -32.89
C ARG A 67 -8.37 10.82 -31.72
N LEU A 68 -9.42 10.09 -31.31
CA LEU A 68 -9.39 9.13 -30.22
C LEU A 68 -9.83 7.76 -30.71
N LEU A 69 -9.03 6.75 -30.42
CA LEU A 69 -9.36 5.35 -30.68
C LEU A 69 -9.17 4.56 -29.37
N ASP A 70 -10.25 4.06 -28.80
CA ASP A 70 -10.26 3.19 -27.62
C ASP A 70 -11.05 1.92 -27.94
N VAL A 71 -10.32 0.84 -28.19
CA VAL A 71 -10.87 -0.41 -28.73
C VAL A 71 -10.14 -1.62 -28.13
N ASN A 72 -10.73 -2.81 -28.31
CA ASN A 72 -10.15 -4.08 -27.87
C ASN A 72 -9.83 -4.97 -29.09
N ASP A 73 -9.57 -6.26 -28.82
CA ASP A 73 -9.56 -7.30 -29.82
C ASP A 73 -10.87 -7.34 -30.60
N GLU A 74 -10.80 -7.96 -31.78
CA GLU A 74 -11.93 -8.16 -32.69
C GLU A 74 -12.51 -6.88 -33.31
N PHE A 75 -12.02 -5.69 -32.94
CA PHE A 75 -12.44 -4.44 -33.59
C PHE A 75 -12.18 -4.47 -35.10
N ILE A 76 -11.06 -5.06 -35.53
CA ILE A 76 -10.76 -5.31 -36.94
C ILE A 76 -10.40 -6.78 -37.21
N THR A 77 -10.76 -7.25 -38.41
CA THR A 77 -10.57 -8.65 -38.85
C THR A 77 -9.26 -8.93 -39.56
N ASP A 78 -8.56 -7.90 -40.02
CA ASP A 78 -7.34 -7.98 -40.83
C ASP A 78 -6.33 -6.89 -40.43
N GLU A 79 -5.04 -7.11 -40.69
CA GLU A 79 -3.97 -6.19 -40.24
C GLU A 79 -4.09 -4.84 -40.96
N PRO A 80 -4.15 -3.71 -40.22
CA PRO A 80 -4.31 -2.41 -40.84
C PRO A 80 -3.03 -1.98 -41.54
N SER A 81 -3.18 -1.56 -42.80
CA SER A 81 -2.06 -0.98 -43.56
C SER A 81 -1.68 0.43 -43.09
N PHE A 82 -2.61 1.15 -42.46
CA PHE A 82 -2.39 2.49 -41.90
C PHE A 82 -3.44 2.84 -40.83
N LEU A 83 -3.10 3.82 -39.99
CA LEU A 83 -4.02 4.50 -39.09
C LEU A 83 -4.17 5.99 -39.46
N PRO A 84 -5.29 6.66 -39.14
CA PRO A 84 -5.50 8.06 -39.49
C PRO A 84 -4.47 9.00 -38.85
N ASN A 85 -3.92 9.94 -39.62
CA ASN A 85 -2.84 10.82 -39.17
C ASN A 85 -3.26 11.87 -38.11
N ASN A 86 -4.56 12.12 -37.98
CA ASN A 86 -5.10 13.05 -36.99
C ASN A 86 -5.31 12.43 -35.60
N LEU A 87 -5.02 11.12 -35.44
CA LEU A 87 -5.06 10.44 -34.15
C LEU A 87 -4.14 11.14 -33.15
N ARG A 88 -4.68 11.35 -31.96
CA ARG A 88 -4.03 11.93 -30.79
C ARG A 88 -3.88 10.91 -29.68
N TRP A 89 -4.80 9.94 -29.59
CA TRP A 89 -4.76 8.93 -28.55
C TRP A 89 -5.20 7.58 -29.09
N ILE A 90 -4.44 6.54 -28.76
CA ILE A 90 -4.76 5.15 -29.07
C ILE A 90 -4.71 4.37 -27.75
N THR A 91 -5.83 3.77 -27.38
CA THR A 91 -5.93 2.70 -26.39
C THR A 91 -6.40 1.47 -27.14
N TRP A 92 -5.56 0.43 -27.22
CA TRP A 92 -5.90 -0.77 -27.99
C TRP A 92 -5.52 -2.04 -27.24
N ASN A 93 -6.43 -2.58 -26.44
CA ASN A 93 -6.13 -3.82 -25.71
C ASN A 93 -6.27 -5.03 -26.64
N HIS A 94 -5.52 -6.09 -26.35
CA HIS A 94 -5.51 -7.33 -27.10
C HIS A 94 -5.22 -7.16 -28.60
N TYR A 95 -4.42 -6.15 -28.99
CA TYR A 95 -4.08 -5.88 -30.39
C TYR A 95 -3.48 -7.13 -31.05
N PRO A 96 -4.11 -7.68 -32.12
CA PRO A 96 -3.82 -9.03 -32.56
C PRO A 96 -2.70 -9.13 -33.62
N PHE A 97 -2.12 -8.00 -34.06
CA PHE A 97 -1.19 -7.95 -35.19
C PHE A 97 0.25 -7.63 -34.80
N SER A 98 1.16 -7.82 -35.75
CA SER A 98 2.61 -7.82 -35.55
C SER A 98 3.22 -6.45 -35.22
N SER A 99 2.58 -5.37 -35.67
CA SER A 99 3.06 -3.99 -35.47
C SER A 99 1.93 -2.98 -35.63
N LEU A 100 2.05 -1.82 -34.99
CA LEU A 100 1.14 -0.70 -35.23
C LEU A 100 1.57 0.04 -36.51
N PRO A 101 0.66 0.28 -37.46
CA PRO A 101 0.98 1.01 -38.69
C PRO A 101 0.90 2.53 -38.46
N ILE A 102 1.74 3.02 -37.54
CA ILE A 102 1.78 4.45 -37.19
C ILE A 102 2.25 5.26 -38.40
N PRO A 103 1.50 6.31 -38.79
CA PRO A 103 1.90 7.24 -39.85
C PRO A 103 3.24 7.90 -39.57
N HIS A 104 4.01 8.16 -40.64
CA HIS A 104 5.18 9.01 -40.53
C HIS A 104 4.71 10.47 -40.32
N LYS A 105 5.26 11.19 -39.33
CA LYS A 105 4.78 12.52 -38.86
C LYS A 105 3.39 12.46 -38.21
N SER A 106 3.22 11.51 -37.29
CA SER A 106 1.99 11.32 -36.53
C SER A 106 1.71 12.48 -35.56
N LYS A 107 0.44 12.81 -35.34
CA LYS A 107 -0.03 13.75 -34.30
C LYS A 107 -0.32 13.08 -32.96
N LEU A 108 0.04 11.80 -32.82
CA LEU A 108 -0.20 11.00 -31.63
C LEU A 108 0.43 11.65 -30.40
N VAL A 109 -0.31 11.67 -29.30
CA VAL A 109 0.05 12.21 -27.99
C VAL A 109 0.18 11.09 -26.96
N GLY A 110 -0.72 10.11 -26.98
CA GLY A 110 -0.71 8.97 -26.06
C GLY A 110 -0.91 7.63 -26.77
N LEU A 111 -0.19 6.62 -26.31
CA LEU A 111 -0.34 5.23 -26.74
C LEU A 111 -0.46 4.32 -25.52
N GLU A 112 -1.57 3.60 -25.42
CA GLU A 112 -1.83 2.60 -24.40
C GLU A 112 -2.19 1.27 -25.05
N MET A 113 -1.58 0.18 -24.56
CA MET A 113 -1.85 -1.16 -25.09
C MET A 113 -1.66 -2.20 -23.99
N LYS A 114 -2.66 -3.08 -23.82
CA LYS A 114 -2.57 -4.23 -22.93
C LYS A 114 -2.68 -5.53 -23.72
N TYR A 115 -1.94 -6.58 -23.36
CA TYR A 115 -2.11 -7.93 -23.93
C TYR A 115 -1.93 -8.05 -25.46
N GLY A 116 -1.16 -7.15 -26.07
CA GLY A 116 -0.95 -7.12 -27.53
C GLY A 116 0.07 -8.15 -28.02
N LYS A 117 -0.17 -8.70 -29.23
CA LYS A 117 0.73 -9.65 -29.93
C LYS A 117 1.76 -8.92 -30.80
N VAL A 118 2.46 -7.95 -30.22
CA VAL A 118 3.29 -6.98 -30.94
C VAL A 118 4.79 -7.24 -30.74
N PRO A 119 5.46 -8.03 -31.60
CA PRO A 119 6.92 -8.20 -31.54
C PRO A 119 7.71 -6.92 -31.81
N HIS A 120 7.17 -6.02 -32.64
CA HIS A 120 7.75 -4.71 -32.93
C HIS A 120 6.67 -3.64 -32.82
N LEU A 121 6.81 -2.70 -31.88
CA LEU A 121 5.79 -1.68 -31.62
C LEU A 121 5.41 -0.90 -32.89
N TRP A 122 6.41 -0.49 -33.67
CA TRP A 122 6.27 0.03 -35.02
C TRP A 122 7.54 -0.29 -35.84
N LYS A 123 7.40 -0.28 -37.17
CA LYS A 123 8.50 -0.56 -38.11
C LYS A 123 9.15 0.73 -38.60
N GLY A 124 10.49 0.77 -38.58
CA GLY A 124 11.30 1.91 -39.02
C GLY A 124 11.21 3.13 -38.12
N THR A 125 11.98 4.17 -38.44
CA THR A 125 11.99 5.44 -37.70
C THR A 125 10.70 6.22 -37.91
N LYS A 126 10.12 6.73 -36.81
CA LYS A 126 8.85 7.46 -36.82
C LYS A 126 9.02 8.83 -36.18
N ILE A 127 8.72 9.88 -36.96
CA ILE A 127 8.66 11.24 -36.46
C ILE A 127 7.35 11.45 -35.73
N MET A 128 7.41 11.67 -34.41
CA MET A 128 6.25 11.80 -33.53
C MET A 128 6.47 12.94 -32.51
N PRO A 129 6.49 14.20 -32.96
CA PRO A 129 6.84 15.33 -32.12
C PRO A 129 5.83 15.60 -31.01
N ASN A 130 4.61 15.06 -31.10
CA ASN A 130 3.57 15.28 -30.09
C ASN A 130 3.46 14.15 -29.06
N LEU A 131 4.17 13.04 -29.26
CA LEU A 131 4.05 11.85 -28.41
C LEU A 131 4.63 12.15 -27.03
N LYS A 132 3.80 11.96 -26.00
CA LYS A 132 4.10 12.27 -24.61
C LYS A 132 4.00 11.04 -23.70
N PHE A 133 3.01 10.19 -23.93
CA PHE A 133 2.68 9.09 -23.02
C PHE A 133 2.71 7.76 -23.78
N ILE A 134 3.45 6.79 -23.24
CA ILE A 134 3.47 5.42 -23.72
C ILE A 134 3.31 4.50 -22.51
N HIS A 135 2.22 3.72 -22.51
CA HIS A 135 1.97 2.71 -21.48
C HIS A 135 1.65 1.37 -22.14
N LEU A 136 2.55 0.41 -21.97
CA LEU A 136 2.43 -0.92 -22.55
C LEU A 136 2.42 -1.96 -21.43
N GLU A 137 1.36 -2.75 -21.36
CA GLU A 137 1.19 -3.79 -20.34
C GLU A 137 1.04 -5.16 -21.00
N ASN A 138 1.74 -6.17 -20.48
CA ASN A 138 1.60 -7.55 -20.90
C ASN A 138 1.76 -7.75 -22.43
N LEU A 139 2.74 -7.08 -23.04
CA LEU A 139 3.08 -7.29 -24.45
C LEU A 139 3.98 -8.52 -24.60
N GLY A 140 3.36 -9.70 -24.53
CA GLY A 140 4.06 -10.99 -24.47
C GLY A 140 4.99 -11.27 -25.64
N CYS A 141 4.86 -10.61 -26.79
CA CYS A 141 5.75 -10.80 -27.94
C CYS A 141 6.86 -9.73 -28.05
N LEU A 142 6.76 -8.61 -27.35
CA LEU A 142 7.68 -7.48 -27.49
C LEU A 142 9.06 -7.87 -26.95
N THR A 143 10.08 -7.80 -27.81
CA THR A 143 11.47 -8.16 -27.42
C THR A 143 12.38 -6.95 -27.24
N ARG A 144 12.11 -5.85 -27.96
CA ARG A 144 12.90 -4.60 -27.93
C ARG A 144 11.98 -3.40 -28.01
N PHE A 145 12.19 -2.40 -27.17
CA PHE A 145 11.52 -1.11 -27.33
C PHE A 145 12.24 -0.28 -28.40
N PRO A 146 11.52 0.34 -29.36
CA PRO A 146 12.12 0.94 -30.57
C PRO A 146 12.88 2.24 -30.29
N ASP A 147 13.61 2.70 -31.30
CA ASP A 147 14.20 4.05 -31.33
C ASP A 147 13.11 5.13 -31.26
N VAL A 148 13.31 6.08 -30.34
CA VAL A 148 12.44 7.23 -30.06
C VAL A 148 13.19 8.56 -30.14
N SER A 149 14.35 8.59 -30.81
CA SER A 149 15.12 9.81 -31.10
C SER A 149 14.26 10.91 -31.75
N GLU A 150 13.35 10.51 -32.66
CA GLU A 150 12.41 11.38 -33.37
C GLU A 150 11.06 11.60 -32.63
N ALA A 151 11.00 11.26 -31.35
CA ALA A 151 9.88 11.53 -30.44
C ALA A 151 10.36 12.28 -29.18
N PRO A 152 10.90 13.50 -29.32
CA PRO A 152 11.65 14.18 -28.25
C PRO A 152 10.78 14.68 -27.07
N ASN A 153 9.46 14.66 -27.22
CA ASN A 153 8.53 15.20 -26.22
C ASN A 153 7.88 14.12 -25.33
N ILE A 154 8.40 12.89 -25.33
CA ILE A 154 7.95 11.84 -24.41
C ILE A 154 8.20 12.30 -22.96
N GLU A 155 7.14 12.28 -22.15
CA GLU A 155 7.09 12.70 -20.75
C GLU A 155 6.95 11.48 -19.81
N SER A 156 6.32 10.39 -20.27
CA SER A 156 6.17 9.15 -19.51
C SER A 156 6.26 7.90 -20.40
N LEU A 157 7.08 6.95 -19.98
CA LEU A 157 7.23 5.63 -20.57
C LEU A 157 7.07 4.55 -19.49
N ILE A 158 6.01 3.75 -19.59
CA ILE A 158 5.69 2.68 -18.64
C ILE A 158 5.58 1.35 -19.41
N LEU A 159 6.38 0.37 -19.02
CA LEU A 159 6.40 -0.99 -19.56
C LEU A 159 6.16 -2.00 -18.45
N SER A 160 4.99 -2.61 -18.39
CA SER A 160 4.63 -3.54 -17.32
C SER A 160 4.37 -4.94 -17.89
N GLN A 161 4.79 -5.99 -17.18
CA GLN A 161 4.55 -7.40 -17.54
C GLN A 161 5.00 -7.76 -18.97
N CYS A 162 5.96 -7.03 -19.55
CA CYS A 162 6.49 -7.32 -20.88
C CYS A 162 7.55 -8.43 -20.76
N TYR A 163 7.10 -9.66 -20.50
CA TYR A 163 7.96 -10.78 -20.07
C TYR A 163 9.10 -11.14 -21.02
N ASN A 164 8.95 -10.86 -22.32
CA ASN A 164 9.95 -11.13 -23.34
C ASN A 164 10.83 -9.92 -23.73
N LEU A 165 10.58 -8.74 -23.14
CA LEU A 165 11.38 -7.55 -23.39
C LEU A 165 12.80 -7.78 -22.87
N VAL A 166 13.80 -7.64 -23.75
CA VAL A 166 15.22 -7.82 -23.40
C VAL A 166 15.87 -6.47 -23.15
N GLU A 167 15.55 -5.48 -23.98
CA GLU A 167 16.20 -4.17 -23.93
C GLU A 167 15.28 -3.05 -24.39
N VAL A 168 15.65 -1.83 -24.00
CA VAL A 168 15.12 -0.60 -24.58
C VAL A 168 16.22 0.11 -25.37
N HIS A 169 15.85 0.80 -26.46
CA HIS A 169 16.81 1.52 -27.28
C HIS A 169 17.52 2.64 -26.50
N GLU A 170 18.81 2.88 -26.81
CA GLU A 170 19.66 3.89 -26.15
C GLU A 170 19.05 5.29 -26.17
N SER A 171 18.29 5.63 -27.21
CA SER A 171 17.59 6.93 -27.33
C SER A 171 16.74 7.30 -26.11
N VAL A 172 16.22 6.31 -25.38
CA VAL A 172 15.43 6.53 -24.15
C VAL A 172 16.24 7.28 -23.09
N GLY A 173 17.55 7.03 -23.00
CA GLY A 173 18.45 7.68 -22.05
C GLY A 173 18.65 9.18 -22.30
N PHE A 174 18.30 9.68 -23.49
CA PHE A 174 18.56 11.06 -23.94
C PHE A 174 17.28 11.91 -24.11
N LEU A 175 16.12 11.40 -23.68
CA LEU A 175 14.83 12.07 -23.84
C LEU A 175 14.69 13.26 -22.87
N LYS A 176 15.08 14.46 -23.27
CA LYS A 176 15.14 15.66 -22.40
C LYS A 176 13.87 16.00 -21.60
N ARG A 177 12.69 15.53 -22.03
CA ARG A 177 11.39 15.80 -21.37
C ARG A 177 10.81 14.61 -20.61
N LEU A 178 11.49 13.47 -20.62
CA LEU A 178 11.04 12.27 -19.92
C LEU A 178 11.09 12.55 -18.41
N VAL A 179 9.93 12.46 -17.75
CA VAL A 179 9.76 12.69 -16.31
C VAL A 179 9.67 11.35 -15.58
N HIS A 180 8.98 10.37 -16.17
CA HIS A 180 8.75 9.06 -15.57
C HIS A 180 9.20 7.93 -16.50
N LEU A 181 10.14 7.10 -16.05
CA LEU A 181 10.54 5.87 -16.70
C LEU A 181 10.23 4.69 -15.77
N GLY A 182 9.22 3.89 -16.12
CA GLY A 182 8.77 2.76 -15.33
C GLY A 182 8.86 1.44 -16.10
N MET A 183 9.46 0.43 -15.49
CA MET A 183 9.41 -0.95 -15.95
C MET A 183 9.07 -1.85 -14.77
N SER A 184 8.05 -2.69 -14.91
CA SER A 184 7.65 -3.61 -13.84
C SER A 184 7.39 -5.01 -14.38
N ASP A 185 7.88 -6.03 -13.69
CA ASP A 185 7.65 -7.45 -14.04
C ASP A 185 8.10 -7.82 -15.47
N CYS A 186 9.19 -7.21 -15.94
CA CYS A 186 9.82 -7.51 -17.23
C CYS A 186 10.94 -8.54 -17.03
N MET A 187 10.58 -9.83 -16.92
CA MET A 187 11.48 -10.88 -16.42
C MET A 187 12.75 -11.11 -17.25
N LYS A 188 12.71 -10.95 -18.57
CA LYS A 188 13.88 -11.08 -19.47
C LYS A 188 14.66 -9.77 -19.68
N PHE A 189 14.18 -8.66 -19.11
CA PHE A 189 14.79 -7.36 -19.32
C PHE A 189 16.16 -7.31 -18.66
N ASN A 190 17.19 -7.06 -19.45
CA ASN A 190 18.58 -7.11 -18.98
C ASN A 190 19.44 -5.90 -19.38
N ARG A 191 18.94 -5.01 -20.26
CA ARG A 191 19.71 -3.87 -20.77
C ARG A 191 18.90 -2.58 -20.76
N LEU A 192 19.34 -1.65 -19.93
CA LEU A 192 19.00 -0.23 -19.98
C LEU A 192 19.94 0.51 -20.94
N PRO A 193 19.59 1.76 -21.33
CA PRO A 193 20.54 2.64 -21.98
C PRO A 193 21.81 2.75 -21.13
N SER A 194 22.97 2.60 -21.74
CA SER A 194 24.27 2.60 -21.06
C SER A 194 24.48 3.81 -20.14
N ARG A 195 23.92 4.97 -20.51
CA ARG A 195 23.95 6.22 -19.75
C ARG A 195 22.58 6.89 -19.75
N ILE A 196 22.18 7.44 -18.61
CA ILE A 196 20.99 8.30 -18.49
C ILE A 196 21.43 9.77 -18.47
N GLU A 197 20.99 10.51 -19.49
CA GLU A 197 21.24 11.94 -19.72
C GLU A 197 19.91 12.70 -19.84
N THR A 198 18.98 12.42 -18.93
CA THR A 198 17.62 12.96 -18.95
C THR A 198 17.44 14.03 -17.86
N GLU A 199 17.50 15.30 -18.24
CA GLU A 199 17.41 16.46 -17.33
C GLU A 199 16.06 16.58 -16.58
N SER A 200 14.98 16.09 -17.19
CA SER A 200 13.63 16.17 -16.62
C SER A 200 13.22 14.96 -15.77
N LEU A 201 14.06 13.93 -15.70
CA LEU A 201 13.72 12.67 -15.04
C LEU A 201 13.51 12.91 -13.55
N ASP A 202 12.33 12.60 -13.06
CA ASP A 202 11.95 12.70 -11.66
C ASP A 202 11.84 11.31 -11.00
N THR A 203 11.31 10.34 -11.75
CA THR A 203 11.08 8.98 -11.25
C THR A 203 11.63 7.93 -12.21
N LEU A 204 12.46 7.02 -11.68
CA LEU A 204 12.96 5.82 -12.36
C LEU A 204 12.55 4.58 -11.55
N GLN A 205 11.71 3.73 -12.13
CA GLN A 205 11.22 2.49 -11.51
C GLN A 205 11.55 1.28 -12.38
N LEU A 206 12.21 0.28 -11.80
CA LEU A 206 12.64 -0.98 -12.41
C LEU A 206 12.31 -2.11 -11.44
N ILE A 207 11.04 -2.45 -11.31
CA ILE A 207 10.55 -3.37 -10.28
C ILE A 207 10.44 -4.77 -10.85
N LYS A 208 10.94 -5.80 -10.15
CA LYS A 208 10.87 -7.20 -10.60
C LYS A 208 11.47 -7.43 -11.99
N CYS A 209 12.51 -6.67 -12.37
CA CYS A 209 13.28 -6.89 -13.60
C CYS A 209 14.39 -7.93 -13.34
N SER A 210 13.99 -9.20 -13.22
CA SER A 210 14.84 -10.28 -12.68
C SER A 210 16.13 -10.57 -13.47
N SER A 211 16.21 -10.18 -14.74
CA SER A 211 17.40 -10.40 -15.58
C SER A 211 18.35 -9.20 -15.63
N LEU A 212 18.03 -8.08 -14.97
CA LEU A 212 18.84 -6.87 -14.99
C LEU A 212 20.10 -7.04 -14.15
N GLU A 213 21.26 -6.96 -14.79
CA GLU A 213 22.58 -7.22 -14.18
C GLU A 213 23.28 -5.93 -13.73
N THR A 214 23.01 -4.81 -14.41
CA THR A 214 23.68 -3.53 -14.15
C THR A 214 22.71 -2.37 -14.18
N ILE A 215 22.95 -1.40 -13.30
CA ILE A 215 22.28 -0.10 -13.31
C ILE A 215 23.08 0.83 -14.24
N PRO A 216 22.42 1.70 -15.03
CA PRO A 216 23.11 2.60 -15.94
C PRO A 216 23.90 3.70 -15.19
N GLU A 217 24.90 4.26 -15.87
CA GLU A 217 25.60 5.43 -15.34
C GLU A 217 24.73 6.69 -15.48
N PHE A 218 24.70 7.53 -14.44
CA PHE A 218 23.98 8.79 -14.44
C PHE A 218 24.88 9.95 -14.88
N SER A 219 24.35 10.86 -15.70
CA SER A 219 25.03 12.10 -16.06
C SER A 219 24.82 13.19 -15.00
N PRO A 220 25.76 14.15 -14.85
CA PRO A 220 25.60 15.30 -13.96
C PRO A 220 24.34 16.15 -14.21
N CYS A 221 23.69 16.00 -15.37
CA CYS A 221 22.46 16.73 -15.70
C CYS A 221 21.19 16.13 -15.08
N VAL A 222 21.24 14.89 -14.54
CA VAL A 222 20.08 14.18 -13.95
C VAL A 222 19.82 14.65 -12.52
N VAL A 223 19.73 15.97 -12.33
CA VAL A 223 19.60 16.59 -11.01
C VAL A 223 18.18 16.54 -10.45
N LYS A 224 17.16 16.29 -11.27
CA LYS A 224 15.75 16.29 -10.82
C LYS A 224 15.26 14.96 -10.25
N LEU A 225 16.00 13.87 -10.45
CA LEU A 225 15.56 12.53 -10.05
C LEU A 225 15.36 12.49 -8.54
N SER A 226 14.12 12.33 -8.10
CA SER A 226 13.70 12.35 -6.70
C SER A 226 13.38 10.95 -6.17
N SER A 227 13.09 10.00 -7.05
CA SER A 227 12.73 8.61 -6.72
C SER A 227 13.41 7.59 -7.64
N LEU A 228 14.16 6.66 -7.03
CA LEU A 228 14.78 5.52 -7.70
C LEU A 228 14.34 4.21 -7.03
N ASP A 229 13.55 3.41 -7.73
CA ASP A 229 13.13 2.08 -7.27
C ASP A 229 13.65 1.02 -8.25
N ILE A 230 14.49 0.11 -7.77
CA ILE A 230 14.98 -1.03 -8.54
C ILE A 230 14.73 -2.36 -7.80
N SER A 231 13.70 -2.38 -6.95
CA SER A 231 13.40 -3.52 -6.10
C SER A 231 13.11 -4.80 -6.90
N TYR A 232 13.43 -5.95 -6.28
CA TYR A 232 13.29 -7.28 -6.87
C TYR A 232 14.14 -7.49 -8.15
N CYS A 233 15.21 -6.72 -8.33
CA CYS A 233 16.21 -6.97 -9.37
C CYS A 233 17.33 -7.87 -8.83
N TYR A 234 17.07 -9.18 -8.83
CA TYR A 234 17.88 -10.18 -8.11
C TYR A 234 19.34 -10.30 -8.54
N LYS A 235 19.69 -9.87 -9.76
CA LYS A 235 21.02 -10.00 -10.36
C LYS A 235 21.91 -8.76 -10.21
N ILE A 236 21.40 -7.64 -9.71
CA ILE A 236 22.19 -6.44 -9.50
C ILE A 236 23.19 -6.69 -8.37
N GLU A 237 24.49 -6.58 -8.68
CA GLU A 237 25.57 -6.80 -7.71
C GLU A 237 26.04 -5.50 -7.03
N LYS A 238 26.00 -4.37 -7.75
CA LYS A 238 26.50 -3.07 -7.26
C LYS A 238 25.75 -1.87 -7.83
N LEU A 239 25.73 -0.78 -7.08
CA LEU A 239 25.31 0.53 -7.58
C LEU A 239 26.47 1.27 -8.28
N PRO A 240 26.18 2.10 -9.30
CA PRO A 240 27.19 2.90 -9.99
C PRO A 240 27.64 4.08 -9.12
N SER A 241 28.90 4.49 -9.25
CA SER A 241 29.43 5.62 -8.48
C SER A 241 28.90 6.98 -8.94
N SER A 242 28.29 7.04 -10.13
CA SER A 242 27.56 8.21 -10.64
C SER A 242 26.26 8.51 -9.89
N ILE A 243 25.81 7.63 -8.98
CA ILE A 243 24.68 7.91 -8.09
C ILE A 243 24.85 9.24 -7.35
N ARG A 244 26.10 9.68 -7.09
CA ARG A 244 26.44 10.99 -6.50
C ARG A 244 25.80 12.20 -7.20
N TYR A 245 25.48 12.08 -8.50
CA TYR A 245 24.92 13.17 -9.29
C TYR A 245 23.42 13.39 -9.04
N LEU A 246 22.75 12.43 -8.40
CA LEU A 246 21.31 12.47 -8.11
C LEU A 246 21.02 13.35 -6.88
N SER A 247 21.38 14.63 -6.95
CA SER A 247 21.40 15.54 -5.80
C SER A 247 20.03 15.77 -5.15
N ASN A 248 18.92 15.58 -5.87
CA ASN A 248 17.56 15.65 -5.34
C ASN A 248 16.95 14.30 -4.97
N LEU A 249 17.71 13.20 -5.07
CA LEU A 249 17.20 11.87 -4.75
C LEU A 249 16.75 11.83 -3.29
N SER A 250 15.46 11.54 -3.09
CA SER A 250 14.81 11.53 -1.79
C SER A 250 14.41 10.13 -1.34
N PHE A 251 14.15 9.24 -2.30
CA PHE A 251 13.74 7.86 -2.10
C PHE A 251 14.60 6.90 -2.94
N LEU A 252 15.20 5.90 -2.28
CA LEU A 252 15.98 4.84 -2.90
C LEU A 252 15.48 3.47 -2.43
N ASN A 253 14.94 2.67 -3.33
CA ASN A 253 14.48 1.31 -3.03
C ASN A 253 15.28 0.27 -3.83
N LEU A 254 15.98 -0.58 -3.09
CA LEU A 254 16.82 -1.69 -3.52
C LEU A 254 16.32 -3.01 -2.92
N GLY A 255 15.10 -3.03 -2.37
CA GLY A 255 14.56 -4.20 -1.68
C GLY A 255 14.61 -5.45 -2.56
N HIS A 256 14.96 -6.59 -1.97
CA HIS A 256 15.07 -7.90 -2.60
C HIS A 256 16.07 -7.97 -3.77
N CYS A 257 17.03 -7.05 -3.86
CA CYS A 257 18.23 -7.21 -4.69
C CYS A 257 19.20 -8.20 -4.03
N THR A 258 18.88 -9.50 -4.09
CA THR A 258 19.58 -10.55 -3.32
C THR A 258 21.05 -10.74 -3.69
N SER A 259 21.48 -10.30 -4.88
CA SER A 259 22.89 -10.35 -5.29
C SER A 259 23.70 -9.12 -4.93
N LEU A 260 23.06 -8.05 -4.43
CA LEU A 260 23.71 -6.80 -4.07
C LEU A 260 24.67 -7.03 -2.89
N ASP A 261 25.96 -6.82 -3.12
CA ASP A 261 27.01 -7.03 -2.13
C ASP A 261 27.77 -5.74 -1.77
N ILE A 262 27.78 -4.74 -2.66
CA ILE A 262 28.49 -3.48 -2.48
C ILE A 262 27.56 -2.28 -2.72
N ILE A 263 27.47 -1.42 -1.69
CA ILE A 263 26.94 -0.05 -1.80
C ILE A 263 28.15 0.91 -1.90
N PRO A 264 28.25 1.78 -2.92
CA PRO A 264 29.36 2.70 -3.07
C PRO A 264 29.27 3.84 -2.04
N SER A 265 30.41 4.34 -1.57
CA SER A 265 30.49 5.46 -0.63
C SER A 265 29.85 6.75 -1.14
N SER A 266 29.71 6.90 -2.46
CA SER A 266 28.98 7.99 -3.10
C SER A 266 27.51 8.11 -2.67
N ILE A 267 26.90 7.05 -2.11
CA ILE A 267 25.55 7.13 -1.54
C ILE A 267 25.47 8.16 -0.39
N CYS A 268 26.57 8.34 0.35
CA CYS A 268 26.67 9.28 1.47
C CYS A 268 26.74 10.75 1.01
N GLU A 269 26.98 11.01 -0.27
CA GLU A 269 26.99 12.34 -0.88
C GLU A 269 25.56 12.87 -1.15
N LEU A 270 24.53 12.01 -1.04
CA LEU A 270 23.13 12.31 -1.35
C LEU A 270 22.42 13.06 -0.21
N LYS A 271 22.56 14.39 -0.20
CA LYS A 271 22.06 15.25 0.89
C LYS A 271 20.54 15.29 1.02
N CYS A 272 19.79 15.04 -0.04
CA CYS A 272 18.32 15.04 -0.04
C CYS A 272 17.71 13.68 0.30
N LEU A 273 18.51 12.63 0.50
CA LEU A 273 18.02 11.27 0.68
C LEU A 273 17.34 11.12 2.04
N LYS A 274 16.05 10.77 2.02
CA LYS A 274 15.20 10.64 3.21
C LYS A 274 14.82 9.21 3.52
N SER A 275 14.71 8.35 2.52
CA SER A 275 14.26 6.96 2.70
C SER A 275 15.11 6.00 1.88
N ILE A 276 15.61 4.95 2.53
CA ILE A 276 16.38 3.87 1.93
C ILE A 276 15.74 2.54 2.30
N CYS A 277 15.44 1.72 1.28
CA CYS A 277 14.98 0.35 1.47
C CYS A 277 15.97 -0.63 0.85
N LEU A 278 16.49 -1.55 1.66
CA LEU A 278 17.40 -2.64 1.30
C LEU A 278 16.91 -3.98 1.85
N HIS A 279 15.64 -4.04 2.26
CA HIS A 279 15.04 -5.24 2.83
C HIS A 279 15.29 -6.43 1.88
N GLY A 280 15.80 -7.57 2.35
CA GLY A 280 16.08 -8.74 1.51
C GLY A 280 17.40 -8.71 0.72
N CYS A 281 18.26 -7.69 0.89
CA CYS A 281 19.61 -7.68 0.30
C CYS A 281 20.56 -8.64 1.07
N SER A 282 20.35 -9.95 0.93
CA SER A 282 20.98 -10.97 1.77
C SER A 282 22.50 -11.13 1.64
N LYS A 283 23.09 -10.65 0.53
CA LYS A 283 24.56 -10.65 0.33
C LYS A 283 25.25 -9.40 0.87
N LEU A 284 24.51 -8.34 1.18
CA LEU A 284 25.07 -7.09 1.66
C LEU A 284 25.63 -7.28 3.07
N GLN A 285 26.94 -7.13 3.22
CA GLN A 285 27.66 -7.37 4.48
C GLN A 285 28.05 -6.11 5.25
N ASN A 286 28.27 -5.00 4.56
CA ASN A 286 28.72 -3.76 5.20
C ASN A 286 28.03 -2.55 4.58
N TRP A 287 27.90 -1.50 5.38
CA TRP A 287 27.55 -0.17 4.91
C TRP A 287 28.83 0.65 4.66
N PRO A 288 28.83 1.67 3.78
CA PRO A 288 29.96 2.59 3.64
C PRO A 288 30.38 3.29 4.94
N ASP A 289 31.69 3.46 5.15
CA ASP A 289 32.30 4.07 6.36
C ASP A 289 31.77 5.47 6.72
N GLN A 290 31.20 6.19 5.75
CA GLN A 290 30.63 7.53 5.92
C GLN A 290 29.12 7.53 6.19
N PHE A 291 28.55 6.41 6.68
CA PHE A 291 27.11 6.32 6.95
C PHE A 291 26.59 7.46 7.82
N SER A 292 27.40 7.83 8.81
CA SER A 292 27.08 8.85 9.81
C SER A 292 26.88 10.26 9.25
N SER A 293 27.27 10.52 7.99
CA SER A 293 27.02 11.80 7.33
C SER A 293 25.59 11.95 6.79
N MET A 294 24.79 10.88 6.79
CA MET A 294 23.43 10.86 6.22
C MET A 294 22.39 11.45 7.18
N ILE A 295 22.65 12.66 7.68
CA ILE A 295 21.88 13.33 8.75
C ILE A 295 20.42 13.63 8.42
N ASN A 296 20.03 13.60 7.13
CA ASN A 296 18.66 13.85 6.66
C ASN A 296 17.85 12.57 6.47
N LEU A 297 18.45 11.38 6.68
CA LEU A 297 17.78 10.10 6.54
C LEU A 297 16.69 9.96 7.62
N GLN A 298 15.47 9.67 7.20
CA GLN A 298 14.28 9.56 8.05
C GLN A 298 13.77 8.11 8.14
N GLU A 299 13.97 7.32 7.10
CA GLU A 299 13.53 5.92 7.03
C GLU A 299 14.64 5.02 6.50
N LEU A 300 14.87 3.92 7.20
CA LEU A 300 15.87 2.92 6.84
C LEU A 300 15.30 1.51 7.04
N LYS A 301 15.18 0.76 5.94
CA LYS A 301 14.75 -0.64 5.96
C LYS A 301 15.92 -1.55 5.59
N LEU A 302 16.39 -2.32 6.56
CA LEU A 302 17.52 -3.24 6.48
C LEU A 302 17.12 -4.67 6.85
N GLY A 303 15.84 -5.01 6.81
CA GLY A 303 15.40 -6.35 7.19
C GLY A 303 15.96 -7.44 6.26
N HIS A 304 16.27 -8.61 6.79
CA HIS A 304 16.90 -9.73 6.06
C HIS A 304 18.20 -9.31 5.34
N THR A 305 19.07 -8.57 6.03
CA THR A 305 20.42 -8.19 5.59
C THR A 305 21.48 -8.63 6.61
N LYS A 306 22.76 -8.56 6.24
CA LYS A 306 23.89 -8.83 7.16
C LYS A 306 24.69 -7.57 7.51
N CYS A 307 24.32 -6.42 6.95
CA CYS A 307 25.11 -5.19 6.99
C CYS A 307 24.75 -4.23 8.11
N PHE A 308 23.99 -4.69 9.10
CA PHE A 308 23.46 -3.82 10.14
C PHE A 308 24.28 -3.90 11.43
N ASN A 309 24.73 -2.73 11.90
CA ASN A 309 25.29 -2.52 13.23
C ASN A 309 24.57 -1.32 13.88
N PHE A 310 24.05 -1.50 15.10
CA PHE A 310 23.35 -0.42 15.80
C PHE A 310 24.26 0.77 16.17
N LEU A 311 25.58 0.57 16.31
CA LEU A 311 26.51 1.65 16.68
C LEU A 311 26.43 2.83 15.71
N ASP A 312 26.21 2.55 14.42
CA ASP A 312 26.18 3.58 13.38
C ASP A 312 24.93 4.47 13.44
N LEU A 313 23.84 3.97 14.04
CA LEU A 313 22.57 4.70 14.16
C LEU A 313 22.64 5.91 15.09
N THR A 314 23.57 5.91 16.05
CA THR A 314 23.69 6.98 17.05
C THR A 314 24.02 8.36 16.44
N SER A 315 24.41 8.38 15.17
CA SER A 315 24.71 9.58 14.39
C SER A 315 23.56 10.07 13.50
N LEU A 316 22.53 9.25 13.29
CA LEU A 316 21.42 9.54 12.39
C LEU A 316 20.30 10.28 13.10
N CYS A 317 20.55 11.55 13.44
CA CYS A 317 19.66 12.36 14.28
C CYS A 317 18.25 12.58 13.72
N SER A 318 18.02 12.40 12.41
CA SER A 318 16.70 12.56 11.77
C SER A 318 15.96 11.25 11.57
N LEU A 319 16.55 10.10 11.92
CA LEU A 319 15.96 8.79 11.66
C LEU A 319 14.70 8.60 12.52
N ARG A 320 13.56 8.42 11.85
CA ARG A 320 12.24 8.22 12.48
C ARG A 320 11.77 6.78 12.40
N LYS A 321 12.14 6.07 11.33
CA LYS A 321 11.70 4.70 11.09
C LYS A 321 12.88 3.79 10.80
N LEU A 322 13.01 2.73 11.59
CA LEU A 322 14.03 1.72 11.42
C LEU A 322 13.39 0.34 11.37
N ASP A 323 13.65 -0.38 10.29
CA ASP A 323 13.28 -1.78 10.16
C ASP A 323 14.53 -2.65 10.01
N VAL A 324 14.76 -3.50 11.00
CA VAL A 324 15.87 -4.47 11.07
C VAL A 324 15.33 -5.87 11.34
N SER A 325 14.14 -6.16 10.83
CA SER A 325 13.48 -7.45 10.95
C SER A 325 14.30 -8.56 10.27
N TYR A 326 14.21 -9.81 10.70
CA TYR A 326 14.92 -10.96 10.09
C TYR A 326 16.47 -10.88 10.06
N ASN A 327 17.10 -10.07 10.92
CA ASN A 327 18.57 -9.87 10.93
C ASN A 327 19.34 -10.73 11.95
N GLN A 328 18.65 -11.64 12.65
CA GLN A 328 19.23 -12.45 13.75
C GLN A 328 19.88 -11.62 14.86
N ILE A 329 19.32 -10.44 15.16
CA ILE A 329 19.76 -9.56 16.25
C ILE A 329 19.53 -10.24 17.61
N GLY A 330 20.53 -10.14 18.48
CA GLY A 330 20.48 -10.44 19.92
C GLY A 330 20.61 -9.17 20.76
N GLU A 331 20.60 -9.34 22.09
CA GLU A 331 20.71 -8.23 23.05
C GLU A 331 22.04 -7.47 22.95
N GLU A 332 23.12 -8.21 22.71
CA GLU A 332 24.49 -7.72 22.63
C GLU A 332 24.78 -6.85 21.39
N ASP A 333 23.90 -6.89 20.38
CA ASP A 333 24.01 -6.05 19.20
C ASP A 333 23.53 -4.61 19.45
N PHE A 334 22.70 -4.38 20.48
CA PHE A 334 22.19 -3.04 20.78
C PHE A 334 23.28 -2.15 21.41
N PRO A 335 23.32 -0.85 21.08
CA PRO A 335 24.31 0.05 21.61
C PRO A 335 23.91 0.48 23.03
N ARG A 336 24.89 0.82 23.86
CA ARG A 336 24.62 1.33 25.22
C ARG A 336 23.89 2.68 25.22
N ASN A 337 24.12 3.50 24.19
CA ASN A 337 23.65 4.89 24.10
C ASN A 337 22.48 5.05 23.10
N LEU A 338 21.41 4.26 23.27
CA LEU A 338 20.18 4.42 22.45
C LEU A 338 19.47 5.75 22.70
N ASP A 339 19.75 6.42 23.82
CA ASP A 339 19.26 7.76 24.17
C ASP A 339 19.59 8.83 23.10
N ARG A 340 20.61 8.59 22.26
CA ARG A 340 20.96 9.47 21.14
C ARG A 340 20.04 9.37 19.94
N CYS A 341 19.23 8.31 19.84
CA CYS A 341 18.27 8.12 18.75
C CYS A 341 16.99 8.92 19.02
N ILE A 342 17.13 10.24 19.21
CA ILE A 342 16.09 11.13 19.73
C ILE A 342 14.87 11.27 18.82
N SER A 343 15.02 11.00 17.52
CA SER A 343 13.94 11.15 16.53
C SER A 343 13.24 9.85 16.22
N LEU A 344 13.68 8.70 16.76
CA LEU A 344 13.17 7.40 16.37
C LEU A 344 11.74 7.21 16.90
N GLU A 345 10.79 7.03 15.99
CA GLU A 345 9.37 6.86 16.28
C GLU A 345 8.89 5.42 16.07
N GLU A 346 9.53 4.67 15.17
CA GLU A 346 9.13 3.33 14.76
C GLU A 346 10.35 2.42 14.69
N LEU A 347 10.32 1.32 15.45
CA LEU A 347 11.38 0.30 15.48
C LEU A 347 10.78 -1.07 15.20
N ARG A 348 11.17 -1.68 14.07
CA ARG A 348 10.82 -3.05 13.72
C ARG A 348 11.98 -4.00 13.93
N LEU A 349 11.74 -4.99 14.78
CA LEU A 349 12.64 -6.05 15.19
C LEU A 349 12.04 -7.43 14.93
N SER A 350 10.97 -7.53 14.15
CA SER A 350 10.26 -8.77 13.88
C SER A 350 11.19 -9.87 13.35
N CYS A 351 10.91 -11.11 13.71
CA CYS A 351 11.63 -12.31 13.27
C CYS A 351 13.14 -12.30 13.57
N ASN A 352 13.58 -11.59 14.61
CA ASN A 352 14.94 -11.69 15.13
C ASN A 352 15.07 -12.88 16.09
N SER A 353 15.51 -14.01 15.54
CA SER A 353 15.52 -15.30 16.23
C SER A 353 16.57 -15.45 17.33
N LYS A 354 17.47 -14.48 17.56
CA LYS A 354 18.44 -14.50 18.67
C LYS A 354 18.06 -13.59 19.85
N LEU A 355 17.04 -12.75 19.68
CA LEU A 355 16.59 -11.82 20.71
C LEU A 355 15.89 -12.58 21.85
N VAL A 356 16.46 -12.52 23.06
CA VAL A 356 15.93 -13.21 24.26
C VAL A 356 15.24 -12.24 25.22
N CYS A 357 15.73 -11.01 25.34
CA CYS A 357 15.03 -9.89 25.94
C CYS A 357 15.40 -8.58 25.22
N LEU A 358 14.71 -7.50 25.55
CA LEU A 358 15.09 -6.16 25.10
C LEU A 358 16.11 -5.57 26.07
N PRO A 359 17.14 -4.86 25.60
CA PRO A 359 18.08 -4.18 26.49
C PRO A 359 17.36 -3.06 27.27
N ALA A 360 17.76 -2.83 28.52
CA ALA A 360 17.17 -1.77 29.35
C ALA A 360 17.26 -0.38 28.72
N SER A 361 18.26 -0.14 27.85
CA SER A 361 18.43 1.10 27.10
C SER A 361 17.31 1.39 26.12
N ILE A 362 16.46 0.42 25.77
CA ILE A 362 15.30 0.67 24.90
C ILE A 362 14.35 1.70 25.52
N SER A 363 14.22 1.70 26.86
CA SER A 363 13.41 2.68 27.62
C SER A 363 13.83 4.14 27.39
N TYR A 364 15.06 4.38 26.93
CA TYR A 364 15.59 5.72 26.67
C TYR A 364 15.12 6.32 25.34
N LEU A 365 14.47 5.53 24.47
CA LEU A 365 13.89 5.99 23.21
C LEU A 365 12.60 6.79 23.46
N SER A 366 12.74 8.00 24.00
CA SER A 366 11.64 8.85 24.48
C SER A 366 10.57 9.21 23.43
N HIS A 367 10.90 9.13 22.14
CA HIS A 367 9.98 9.43 21.03
C HIS A 367 9.45 8.17 20.34
N LEU A 368 9.82 6.96 20.80
CA LEU A 368 9.37 5.72 20.19
C LEU A 368 7.88 5.54 20.44
N LYS A 369 7.12 5.45 19.35
CA LYS A 369 5.67 5.25 19.33
C LYS A 369 5.30 3.82 18.97
N GLN A 370 6.11 3.15 18.14
CA GLN A 370 5.80 1.82 17.64
C GLN A 370 7.00 0.89 17.77
N LEU A 371 6.73 -0.28 18.37
CA LEU A 371 7.69 -1.37 18.54
C LEU A 371 7.08 -2.67 18.00
N GLU A 372 7.72 -3.25 16.98
CA GLU A 372 7.31 -4.53 16.39
C GLU A 372 8.37 -5.62 16.66
N LEU A 373 7.92 -6.74 17.21
CA LEU A 373 8.71 -7.88 17.69
C LEU A 373 8.13 -9.20 17.18
N ASP A 374 7.28 -9.15 16.16
CA ASP A 374 6.51 -10.31 15.73
C ASP A 374 7.40 -11.45 15.27
N GLY A 375 7.15 -12.67 15.72
CA GLY A 375 7.95 -13.84 15.39
C GLY A 375 9.32 -13.87 16.06
N CYS A 376 9.60 -13.03 17.06
CA CYS A 376 10.79 -13.14 17.93
C CYS A 376 10.64 -14.32 18.90
N ARG A 377 10.66 -15.55 18.38
CA ARG A 377 10.27 -16.78 19.09
C ARG A 377 11.09 -17.12 20.34
N ARG A 378 12.24 -16.49 20.56
CA ARG A 378 13.10 -16.71 21.74
C ARG A 378 12.97 -15.64 22.82
N ILE A 379 12.22 -14.56 22.57
CA ILE A 379 12.02 -13.51 23.57
C ILE A 379 11.27 -14.09 24.77
N ARG A 380 11.74 -13.82 25.99
CA ARG A 380 11.20 -14.38 27.24
C ARG A 380 10.52 -13.33 28.10
N SER A 381 10.95 -12.07 28.03
CA SER A 381 10.39 -10.99 28.82
C SER A 381 10.17 -9.73 27.99
N LEU A 382 9.07 -9.04 28.29
CA LEU A 382 8.82 -7.66 27.88
C LEU A 382 8.66 -6.80 29.12
N HIS A 383 9.64 -5.94 29.39
CA HIS A 383 9.63 -4.99 30.48
C HIS A 383 10.37 -3.71 30.08
N SER A 384 10.17 -2.63 30.82
CA SER A 384 10.91 -1.37 30.65
C SER A 384 10.80 -0.81 29.23
N LEU A 385 9.58 -0.81 28.68
CA LEU A 385 9.30 -0.20 27.38
C LEU A 385 9.37 1.34 27.48
N PRO A 386 9.52 2.05 26.34
CA PRO A 386 9.41 3.50 26.32
C PRO A 386 8.04 3.98 26.82
N PRO A 387 7.97 4.99 27.71
CA PRO A 387 6.70 5.45 28.27
C PRO A 387 5.74 6.07 27.23
N GLY A 388 6.29 6.60 26.13
CA GLY A 388 5.53 7.16 25.01
C GLY A 388 5.00 6.15 24.00
N ILE A 389 5.20 4.85 24.23
CA ILE A 389 4.79 3.78 23.30
C ILE A 389 3.27 3.80 23.07
N GLN A 390 2.88 3.62 21.82
CA GLN A 390 1.51 3.66 21.33
C GLN A 390 1.07 2.30 20.76
N VAL A 391 1.99 1.63 20.07
CA VAL A 391 1.79 0.35 19.40
C VAL A 391 2.87 -0.64 19.83
N LEU A 392 2.45 -1.79 20.37
CA LEU A 392 3.32 -2.91 20.72
C LEU A 392 2.82 -4.18 20.03
N ASN A 393 3.58 -4.64 19.04
CA ASN A 393 3.32 -5.90 18.36
C ASN A 393 4.37 -6.94 18.74
N ALA A 394 3.96 -8.07 19.29
CA ALA A 394 4.80 -9.22 19.64
C ALA A 394 4.02 -10.53 19.42
N THR A 395 3.35 -10.63 18.26
CA THR A 395 2.66 -11.84 17.81
C THR A 395 3.66 -12.96 17.59
N ASP A 396 3.32 -14.20 17.92
CA ASP A 396 4.17 -15.39 17.76
C ASP A 396 5.51 -15.33 18.49
N CYS A 397 5.55 -14.61 19.61
CA CYS A 397 6.63 -14.66 20.58
C CYS A 397 6.42 -15.86 21.53
N THR A 398 6.54 -17.08 20.99
CA THR A 398 6.16 -18.34 21.66
C THR A 398 6.94 -18.66 22.95
N SER A 399 8.07 -18.00 23.20
CA SER A 399 8.85 -18.16 24.44
C SER A 399 8.55 -17.11 25.51
N LEU A 400 7.66 -16.15 25.23
CA LEU A 400 7.37 -15.02 26.10
C LEU A 400 6.66 -15.49 27.37
N GLU A 401 7.39 -15.49 28.48
CA GLU A 401 6.96 -16.03 29.79
C GLU A 401 6.75 -14.95 30.85
N LYS A 402 7.20 -13.70 30.61
CA LYS A 402 7.06 -12.59 31.56
C LYS A 402 6.66 -11.29 30.85
N ILE A 403 5.70 -10.58 31.44
CA ILE A 403 5.31 -9.23 31.02
C ILE A 403 5.09 -8.34 32.23
N GLU A 404 5.22 -7.03 32.07
CA GLU A 404 4.85 -6.05 33.09
C GLU A 404 3.38 -5.59 32.96
N ASP A 405 2.88 -4.85 33.95
CA ASP A 405 1.51 -4.32 33.94
C ASP A 405 1.38 -3.13 32.98
N LEU A 406 1.06 -3.44 31.72
CA LEU A 406 0.93 -2.43 30.67
C LEU A 406 -0.25 -1.46 30.88
N SER A 407 -1.13 -1.70 31.86
CA SER A 407 -2.36 -0.91 32.07
C SER A 407 -2.17 0.37 32.91
N LYS A 408 -0.99 0.52 33.54
CA LYS A 408 -0.68 1.60 34.49
C LYS A 408 0.24 2.67 33.92
N GLU A 409 1.46 2.30 33.53
CA GLU A 409 2.55 3.25 33.22
C GLU A 409 2.55 3.74 31.77
N TYR A 410 1.78 3.08 30.88
CA TYR A 410 1.76 3.37 29.44
C TYR A 410 0.44 4.05 29.03
N GLU A 411 0.30 5.33 29.34
CA GLU A 411 -0.92 6.11 29.10
C GLU A 411 -1.29 6.26 27.62
N CYS A 412 -0.30 6.09 26.73
CA CYS A 412 -0.44 6.29 25.29
C CYS A 412 -0.67 5.00 24.50
N LEU A 413 -0.58 3.83 25.16
CA LEU A 413 -0.62 2.52 24.53
C LEU A 413 -2.06 2.11 24.21
N TYR A 414 -2.43 2.15 22.93
CA TYR A 414 -3.77 1.77 22.47
C TYR A 414 -3.79 0.53 21.56
N ASN A 415 -2.66 0.10 21.02
CA ASN A 415 -2.60 -1.09 20.17
C ASN A 415 -1.58 -2.08 20.71
N ILE A 416 -2.06 -3.26 21.10
CA ILE A 416 -1.24 -4.32 21.68
C ILE A 416 -1.59 -5.63 20.96
N ARG A 417 -0.58 -6.35 20.47
CA ARG A 417 -0.77 -7.68 19.85
C ARG A 417 0.22 -8.68 20.41
N LEU A 418 -0.27 -9.59 21.25
CA LEU A 418 0.46 -10.69 21.89
C LEU A 418 -0.09 -12.06 21.48
N PHE A 419 -0.72 -12.16 20.30
CA PHE A 419 -1.27 -13.43 19.83
C PHE A 419 -0.18 -14.50 19.75
N GLY A 420 -0.47 -15.76 20.11
CA GLY A 420 0.54 -16.82 20.07
C GLY A 420 1.51 -16.86 21.25
N CYS A 421 1.36 -16.01 22.26
CA CYS A 421 2.24 -15.94 23.44
C CYS A 421 1.73 -16.81 24.61
N ASP A 422 1.37 -18.07 24.35
CA ASP A 422 0.62 -18.92 25.29
C ASP A 422 1.29 -19.12 26.66
N LYS A 423 2.63 -19.04 26.73
CA LYS A 423 3.39 -19.13 28.00
C LYS A 423 3.06 -18.02 29.00
N LEU A 424 2.56 -16.88 28.54
CA LEU A 424 2.08 -15.82 29.43
C LEU A 424 0.92 -16.30 30.32
N LEU A 425 0.16 -17.32 29.88
CA LEU A 425 -0.95 -17.88 30.63
C LEU A 425 -0.52 -18.87 31.72
N GLU A 426 0.76 -19.25 31.81
CA GLU A 426 1.25 -20.21 32.80
C GLU A 426 1.51 -19.57 34.18
N ASP A 427 1.72 -18.25 34.21
CA ASP A 427 2.03 -17.48 35.41
C ASP A 427 0.80 -16.65 35.87
N GLU A 428 0.43 -16.75 37.15
CA GLU A 428 -0.76 -16.07 37.69
C GLU A 428 -0.63 -14.54 37.68
N GLN A 429 0.59 -14.01 37.83
CA GLN A 429 0.84 -12.58 37.83
C GLN A 429 0.66 -12.01 36.41
N ASN A 430 1.20 -12.67 35.39
CA ASN A 430 0.95 -12.33 33.99
C ASN A 430 -0.54 -12.36 33.65
N GLN A 431 -1.26 -13.40 34.07
CA GLN A 431 -2.71 -13.47 33.86
C GLN A 431 -3.43 -12.28 34.49
N SER A 432 -3.06 -11.88 35.72
CA SER A 432 -3.59 -10.68 36.37
C SER A 432 -3.30 -9.40 35.58
N TYR A 433 -2.11 -9.26 34.99
CA TYR A 433 -1.76 -8.12 34.12
C TYR A 433 -2.56 -8.10 32.83
N LEU A 434 -2.67 -9.24 32.14
CA LEU A 434 -3.48 -9.38 30.93
C LEU A 434 -4.95 -9.08 31.24
N ASP A 435 -5.49 -9.61 32.34
CA ASP A 435 -6.83 -9.31 32.81
C ASP A 435 -7.01 -7.82 33.09
N ASN A 436 -6.03 -7.15 33.71
CA ASN A 436 -6.06 -5.70 33.92
C ASN A 436 -6.14 -4.92 32.61
N MET A 437 -5.44 -5.37 31.57
CA MET A 437 -5.52 -4.77 30.23
C MET A 437 -6.90 -5.00 29.57
N LEU A 438 -7.49 -6.19 29.76
CA LEU A 438 -8.83 -6.52 29.24
C LEU A 438 -9.98 -5.95 30.08
N LYS A 439 -9.71 -5.39 31.27
CA LYS A 439 -10.76 -4.85 32.16
C LYS A 439 -11.45 -3.66 31.52
N HIS A 440 -12.75 -3.54 31.82
CA HIS A 440 -13.58 -2.41 31.41
C HIS A 440 -12.97 -1.05 31.80
N SER A 441 -12.26 -0.96 32.92
CA SER A 441 -11.59 0.27 33.36
C SER A 441 -10.53 0.76 32.36
N PHE A 442 -9.81 -0.13 31.69
CA PHE A 442 -8.79 0.27 30.71
C PHE A 442 -9.46 0.85 29.45
N MET A 443 -10.51 0.22 28.93
CA MET A 443 -11.29 0.79 27.81
C MET A 443 -11.98 2.09 28.15
N LYS A 444 -12.55 2.24 29.35
CA LYS A 444 -13.18 3.50 29.77
C LYS A 444 -12.20 4.67 29.72
N LYS A 445 -10.90 4.46 29.98
CA LYS A 445 -9.87 5.50 29.80
C LYS A 445 -9.82 5.97 28.34
N TRP A 446 -9.82 5.04 27.38
CA TRP A 446 -9.78 5.32 25.95
C TRP A 446 -11.11 5.89 25.42
N ALA A 447 -12.24 5.43 25.96
CA ALA A 447 -13.55 6.00 25.71
C ALA A 447 -13.66 7.45 26.19
N ALA A 448 -13.01 7.81 27.30
CA ALA A 448 -13.00 9.18 27.83
C ALA A 448 -12.31 10.19 26.90
N VAL A 449 -11.40 9.72 26.05
CA VAL A 449 -10.61 10.55 25.14
C VAL A 449 -11.01 10.37 23.69
N ASP A 450 -12.11 9.63 23.46
CA ASP A 450 -12.72 9.40 22.15
C ASP A 450 -11.74 8.78 21.14
N ARG A 451 -10.97 7.78 21.59
CA ARG A 451 -9.95 7.09 20.80
C ARG A 451 -10.18 5.60 20.74
N CYS A 452 -9.78 5.02 19.62
CA CYS A 452 -9.80 3.59 19.37
C CYS A 452 -8.84 2.84 20.31
N LEU A 453 -9.19 1.60 20.66
CA LEU A 453 -8.33 0.66 21.37
C LEU A 453 -8.37 -0.69 20.64
N SER A 454 -7.23 -1.37 20.55
CA SER A 454 -7.11 -2.73 20.04
C SER A 454 -6.14 -3.53 20.91
N ILE A 455 -6.61 -4.62 21.51
CA ILE A 455 -5.82 -5.51 22.34
C ILE A 455 -6.01 -6.94 21.85
N GLY A 456 -4.93 -7.60 21.49
CA GLY A 456 -4.86 -9.01 21.16
C GLY A 456 -3.97 -9.74 22.14
N ILE A 457 -4.47 -10.77 22.82
CA ILE A 457 -3.71 -11.57 23.79
C ILE A 457 -4.01 -13.08 23.61
N PRO A 458 -3.17 -13.99 24.13
CA PRO A 458 -3.52 -15.41 24.12
C PRO A 458 -4.71 -15.68 25.05
N GLY A 459 -5.59 -16.61 24.68
CA GLY A 459 -6.70 -17.05 25.53
C GLY A 459 -7.98 -17.44 24.78
N SER A 460 -8.88 -18.12 25.51
CA SER A 460 -10.09 -18.74 24.95
C SER A 460 -11.41 -18.18 25.50
N LYS A 461 -11.36 -17.22 26.43
CA LYS A 461 -12.53 -16.73 27.16
C LYS A 461 -12.78 -15.26 26.86
N ILE A 462 -14.04 -14.92 26.66
CA ILE A 462 -14.48 -13.53 26.62
C ILE A 462 -14.55 -13.00 28.05
N PRO A 463 -14.03 -11.79 28.34
CA PRO A 463 -14.14 -11.20 29.67
C PRO A 463 -15.59 -11.12 30.16
N SER A 464 -15.79 -11.39 31.45
CA SER A 464 -17.12 -11.49 32.05
C SER A 464 -17.94 -10.19 32.01
N TRP A 465 -17.30 -9.04 31.85
CA TRP A 465 -17.97 -7.75 31.78
C TRP A 465 -18.65 -7.48 30.42
N PHE A 466 -18.36 -8.28 29.38
CA PHE A 466 -19.18 -8.30 28.17
C PHE A 466 -20.53 -8.96 28.50
N LYS A 467 -21.57 -8.14 28.65
CA LYS A 467 -22.92 -8.59 29.02
C LYS A 467 -23.52 -9.53 27.96
N GLN A 468 -23.25 -9.27 26.68
CA GLN A 468 -23.70 -10.12 25.58
C GLN A 468 -22.52 -10.93 25.06
N GLN A 469 -22.64 -12.26 25.11
CA GLN A 469 -21.66 -13.20 24.58
C GLN A 469 -22.38 -14.31 23.82
N ARG A 470 -21.81 -14.76 22.70
CA ARG A 470 -22.36 -15.83 21.86
C ARG A 470 -21.26 -16.72 21.32
N HIS A 471 -21.62 -17.96 20.99
CA HIS A 471 -20.78 -18.83 20.16
C HIS A 471 -20.87 -18.39 18.70
N GLY A 472 -19.76 -18.50 17.97
CA GLY A 472 -19.61 -18.07 16.59
C GLY A 472 -19.03 -16.66 16.42
N HIS A 473 -19.16 -16.12 15.22
CA HIS A 473 -18.52 -14.89 14.75
C HIS A 473 -19.48 -13.70 14.64
N LYS A 474 -20.75 -13.87 15.02
CA LYS A 474 -21.82 -12.89 14.86
C LYS A 474 -22.58 -12.71 16.18
N ILE A 475 -22.80 -11.45 16.58
CA ILE A 475 -23.52 -11.07 17.79
C ILE A 475 -24.53 -9.97 17.49
N SER A 476 -25.75 -10.14 18.02
CA SER A 476 -26.81 -9.15 17.90
C SER A 476 -26.95 -8.36 19.21
N LEU A 477 -26.94 -7.04 19.10
CA LEU A 477 -27.16 -6.10 20.20
C LEU A 477 -28.51 -5.41 20.04
N LYS A 478 -29.29 -5.41 21.14
CA LYS A 478 -30.50 -4.59 21.25
C LYS A 478 -30.14 -3.23 21.82
N LEU A 479 -30.26 -2.20 20.99
CA LEU A 479 -30.01 -0.81 21.37
C LEU A 479 -31.27 -0.23 22.05
N GLN A 480 -31.07 0.61 23.08
CA GLN A 480 -32.16 1.28 23.79
C GLN A 480 -32.73 2.44 22.95
N PRO A 481 -33.99 2.86 23.17
CA PRO A 481 -34.51 4.09 22.56
C PRO A 481 -33.60 5.28 22.88
N ILE A 482 -33.28 6.11 21.88
CA ILE A 482 -32.43 7.33 22.02
C ILE A 482 -30.94 7.03 22.35
N TRP A 483 -30.45 5.82 22.05
CA TRP A 483 -29.07 5.38 22.31
C TRP A 483 -28.00 6.36 21.78
N GLN A 484 -28.28 7.05 20.67
CA GLN A 484 -27.37 7.96 19.95
C GLN A 484 -26.89 9.17 20.77
N THR A 485 -27.67 9.60 21.77
CA THR A 485 -27.36 10.80 22.56
C THR A 485 -26.40 10.53 23.72
N LYS A 486 -26.32 9.26 24.14
CA LYS A 486 -25.62 8.82 25.36
C LYS A 486 -24.48 7.85 25.09
N ILE A 487 -24.44 7.23 23.92
CA ILE A 487 -23.37 6.31 23.54
C ILE A 487 -22.04 7.07 23.37
N LEU A 488 -20.96 6.48 23.88
CA LEU A 488 -19.59 6.89 23.61
C LEU A 488 -18.95 6.00 22.54
N GLY A 489 -19.31 4.72 22.49
CA GLY A 489 -18.80 3.80 21.48
C GLY A 489 -19.24 2.36 21.73
N PHE A 490 -18.60 1.45 20.98
CA PHE A 490 -18.83 0.01 21.07
C PHE A 490 -17.54 -0.71 21.45
N ALA A 491 -17.61 -1.53 22.49
CA ALA A 491 -16.57 -2.51 22.78
C ALA A 491 -16.97 -3.86 22.19
N VAL A 492 -16.05 -4.50 21.47
CA VAL A 492 -16.25 -5.80 20.82
C VAL A 492 -15.12 -6.74 21.21
N CYS A 493 -15.42 -8.02 21.32
CA CYS A 493 -14.47 -9.06 21.67
C CYS A 493 -14.70 -10.30 20.80
N PHE A 494 -13.62 -10.89 20.32
CA PHE A 494 -13.64 -12.12 19.52
C PHE A 494 -12.60 -13.10 20.04
N VAL A 495 -12.95 -14.38 20.11
CA VAL A 495 -12.01 -15.47 20.37
C VAL A 495 -11.73 -16.18 19.05
N ILE A 496 -10.48 -16.22 18.63
CA ILE A 496 -10.04 -16.67 17.29
C ILE A 496 -9.00 -17.79 17.46
N LYS A 497 -9.11 -18.91 16.71
CA LYS A 497 -8.13 -20.02 16.77
C LYS A 497 -6.92 -19.82 15.86
N GLU A 498 -7.16 -19.32 14.67
CA GLU A 498 -6.14 -19.20 13.62
C GLU A 498 -6.03 -17.74 13.23
N PHE A 499 -4.81 -17.22 13.29
CA PHE A 499 -4.51 -15.88 12.82
C PHE A 499 -3.50 -15.97 11.68
N THR A 500 -3.86 -15.42 10.53
CA THR A 500 -2.96 -15.23 9.38
C THR A 500 -2.95 -13.76 9.03
N ARG A 501 -1.78 -13.11 9.07
CA ARG A 501 -1.60 -11.68 8.74
C ARG A 501 -2.04 -11.27 7.34
N LEU A 502 -2.18 -12.23 6.43
CA LEU A 502 -2.59 -12.00 5.04
C LEU A 502 -4.05 -11.51 4.88
N ILE A 503 -4.86 -11.51 5.94
CA ILE A 503 -6.27 -11.17 5.87
C ILE A 503 -6.61 -10.10 6.92
N PRO A 504 -7.06 -8.90 6.52
CA PRO A 504 -7.43 -7.84 7.46
C PRO A 504 -8.60 -8.29 8.34
N LEU A 505 -8.47 -8.05 9.65
CA LEU A 505 -9.56 -8.20 10.61
C LEU A 505 -10.59 -7.08 10.34
N ASN A 506 -11.64 -7.38 9.59
CA ASN A 506 -12.73 -6.44 9.33
C ASN A 506 -13.88 -6.70 10.30
N ILE A 507 -14.28 -5.66 11.05
CA ILE A 507 -15.54 -5.71 11.81
C ILE A 507 -16.62 -5.11 10.94
N VAL A 508 -17.72 -5.83 10.80
CA VAL A 508 -18.91 -5.33 10.12
C VAL A 508 -19.97 -5.02 11.17
N PHE A 509 -20.47 -3.78 11.11
CA PHE A 509 -21.65 -3.32 11.81
C PHE A 509 -22.79 -3.29 10.79
N GLN A 510 -23.71 -4.24 10.92
CA GLN A 510 -24.87 -4.37 10.07
C GLN A 510 -26.11 -3.90 10.83
N PHE A 511 -26.73 -2.85 10.28
CA PHE A 511 -28.05 -2.36 10.65
C PHE A 511 -29.08 -2.88 9.63
N GLU A 512 -30.38 -2.82 9.93
CA GLU A 512 -31.44 -3.46 9.11
C GLU A 512 -31.35 -3.17 7.61
N ASN A 513 -30.93 -1.96 7.21
CA ASN A 513 -30.87 -1.53 5.81
C ASN A 513 -29.47 -1.10 5.34
N TYR A 514 -28.42 -1.35 6.12
CA TYR A 514 -27.09 -0.80 5.83
C TYR A 514 -25.95 -1.62 6.47
N GLU A 515 -24.86 -1.84 5.71
CA GLU A 515 -23.64 -2.46 6.22
C GLU A 515 -22.48 -1.45 6.27
N MET A 516 -21.88 -1.34 7.46
CA MET A 516 -20.69 -0.55 7.70
C MET A 516 -19.52 -1.47 7.99
N ILE A 517 -18.49 -1.42 7.14
CA ILE A 517 -17.27 -2.20 7.35
C ILE A 517 -16.25 -1.27 7.96
N ILE A 518 -15.78 -1.57 9.16
CA ILE A 518 -14.60 -0.93 9.74
C ILE A 518 -13.41 -1.83 9.43
N PRO A 519 -12.61 -1.51 8.41
CA PRO A 519 -11.37 -2.21 8.21
C PRO A 519 -10.36 -1.67 9.20
N LYS A 520 -9.77 -2.60 9.94
CA LYS A 520 -8.44 -2.46 10.52
C LYS A 520 -8.25 -1.25 11.45
N LEU A 521 -8.30 -1.49 12.76
CA LEU A 521 -7.67 -0.60 13.74
C LEU A 521 -6.13 -0.69 13.63
N GLU A 522 -5.60 0.08 12.69
CA GLU A 522 -4.21 0.53 12.49
C GLU A 522 -3.11 -0.39 11.91
N ALA A 523 -2.28 0.28 11.08
CA ALA A 523 -0.88 0.08 10.66
C ALA A 523 -0.38 -1.35 10.38
N ASP A 524 -0.73 -1.93 9.23
CA ASP A 524 0.05 -3.03 8.65
C ASP A 524 0.11 -2.88 7.12
N ASP A 525 0.92 -1.97 6.60
CA ASP A 525 1.22 -1.97 5.16
C ASP A 525 2.39 -2.91 4.82
N HIS A 526 2.73 -3.85 5.69
CA HIS A 526 3.97 -4.60 5.58
C HIS A 526 3.79 -6.11 5.74
N GLU A 527 4.21 -6.82 4.68
CA GLU A 527 4.21 -8.27 4.55
C GLU A 527 5.15 -8.90 5.61
N ILE A 528 4.58 -9.55 6.63
CA ILE A 528 5.29 -10.46 7.52
C ILE A 528 4.51 -11.77 7.55
N ASP A 529 5.15 -12.87 7.13
CA ASP A 529 4.64 -14.24 7.12
C ASP A 529 4.57 -14.85 8.55
N ALA A 530 3.83 -14.21 9.45
CA ALA A 530 3.49 -14.81 10.74
C ALA A 530 2.05 -15.36 10.67
N SER A 531 1.95 -16.69 10.69
CA SER A 531 0.69 -17.40 10.90
C SER A 531 0.77 -18.13 12.23
N SER A 532 -0.23 -17.90 13.08
CA SER A 532 -0.32 -18.49 14.40
C SER A 532 -1.54 -19.40 14.48
N THR A 533 -1.28 -20.64 14.87
CA THR A 533 -2.30 -21.61 15.25
C THR A 533 -2.02 -21.97 16.70
N THR A 534 -2.89 -21.56 17.62
CA THR A 534 -2.73 -21.87 19.05
C THR A 534 -3.82 -22.83 19.51
N GLU A 535 -3.46 -23.76 20.39
CA GLU A 535 -4.44 -24.64 21.04
C GLU A 535 -5.37 -23.85 21.97
N ASN A 536 -4.84 -22.81 22.61
CA ASN A 536 -5.54 -21.99 23.60
C ASN A 536 -6.42 -20.88 23.00
N GLY A 537 -6.39 -20.70 21.67
CA GLY A 537 -7.05 -19.57 21.00
C GLY A 537 -6.44 -18.22 21.37
N ASN A 538 -7.00 -17.17 20.78
CA ASN A 538 -6.57 -15.79 20.98
C ASN A 538 -7.80 -14.91 21.27
N VAL A 539 -7.71 -14.05 22.27
CA VAL A 539 -8.73 -13.05 22.60
C VAL A 539 -8.33 -11.73 21.96
N TRP A 540 -9.20 -11.19 21.11
CA TRP A 540 -9.06 -9.85 20.57
C TRP A 540 -10.21 -8.98 21.09
N ILE A 541 -9.87 -7.82 21.65
CA ILE A 541 -10.79 -6.79 22.12
C ILE A 541 -10.51 -5.51 21.35
N SER A 542 -11.57 -4.82 20.96
CA SER A 542 -11.47 -3.48 20.41
C SER A 542 -12.54 -2.56 21.01
N TYR A 543 -12.18 -1.30 21.23
CA TYR A 543 -13.12 -0.22 21.48
C TYR A 543 -13.13 0.72 20.28
N ILE A 544 -14.33 1.03 19.80
CA ILE A 544 -14.58 1.86 18.62
C ILE A 544 -15.46 3.04 19.07
N PRO A 545 -14.94 4.28 19.03
CA PRO A 545 -15.69 5.47 19.39
C PRO A 545 -16.88 5.69 18.46
N PHE A 546 -17.97 6.25 18.99
CA PHE A 546 -19.15 6.57 18.19
C PHE A 546 -18.89 7.72 17.21
N THR A 547 -17.95 8.61 17.51
CA THR A 547 -17.55 9.69 16.59
C THR A 547 -16.93 9.16 15.29
N SER A 548 -16.27 7.99 15.33
CA SER A 548 -15.82 7.29 14.13
C SER A 548 -16.97 6.98 13.18
N PHE A 549 -18.20 6.76 13.69
CA PHE A 549 -19.39 6.54 12.87
C PHE A 549 -19.93 7.86 12.29
N LYS A 550 -19.84 8.97 13.04
CA LYS A 550 -20.32 10.29 12.60
C LYS A 550 -19.53 10.83 11.40
N GLN A 551 -18.19 10.74 11.45
CA GLN A 551 -17.31 11.25 10.39
C GLN A 551 -17.58 10.59 9.03
N MET A 552 -18.05 9.34 9.01
CA MET A 552 -18.37 8.62 7.76
C MET A 552 -19.67 9.07 7.10
N HIS A 553 -20.64 9.55 7.88
CA HIS A 553 -21.92 10.01 7.34
C HIS A 553 -21.71 11.24 6.45
N ASP A 554 -20.77 12.11 6.84
CA ASP A 554 -20.44 13.35 6.14
C ASP A 554 -19.68 13.13 4.81
N ASP A 555 -18.88 12.05 4.70
CA ASP A 555 -17.98 11.84 3.54
C ASP A 555 -18.62 11.13 2.34
N TYR A 556 -19.75 10.43 2.51
CA TYR A 556 -20.37 9.60 1.45
C TYR A 556 -21.78 10.03 1.04
N TYR A 557 -22.45 10.85 1.83
CA TYR A 557 -23.79 11.35 1.52
C TYR A 557 -23.84 12.87 1.63
N ASP A 558 -24.39 13.52 0.60
CA ASP A 558 -24.70 14.96 0.57
C ASP A 558 -25.92 15.32 1.48
N PHE A 559 -26.13 14.55 2.55
CA PHE A 559 -27.21 14.74 3.52
C PHE A 559 -26.68 15.45 4.77
N GLN A 560 -26.98 16.74 4.89
CA GLN A 560 -26.73 17.55 6.10
C GLN A 560 -27.60 17.15 7.31
N ARG A 561 -27.80 15.86 7.61
CA ARG A 561 -28.57 15.45 8.79
C ARG A 561 -27.83 14.41 9.60
N GLU A 562 -27.35 14.82 10.78
CA GLU A 562 -26.95 13.97 11.92
C GLU A 562 -28.13 13.11 12.47
N ASP A 563 -29.13 12.77 11.66
CA ASP A 563 -30.38 12.21 12.10
C ASP A 563 -30.36 10.69 12.00
N TRP A 564 -29.73 10.06 12.99
CA TRP A 564 -29.72 8.60 13.17
C TRP A 564 -31.09 8.03 13.58
N SER A 565 -32.17 8.82 13.64
CA SER A 565 -33.52 8.36 14.05
C SER A 565 -34.11 7.27 13.16
N HIS A 566 -33.62 7.13 11.91
CA HIS A 566 -34.00 6.07 10.98
C HIS A 566 -33.39 4.70 11.33
N VAL A 567 -32.38 4.65 12.21
CA VAL A 567 -31.89 3.39 12.81
C VAL A 567 -32.84 3.01 13.93
N ILE A 568 -33.92 2.33 13.53
CA ILE A 568 -35.00 1.86 14.40
C ILE A 568 -34.49 0.73 15.32
N GLU A 569 -35.16 0.57 16.46
CA GLU A 569 -34.92 -0.42 17.51
C GLU A 569 -34.59 -1.84 17.01
N GLY A 570 -33.44 -2.40 17.46
CA GLY A 570 -33.06 -3.80 17.25
C GLY A 570 -32.76 -4.14 15.78
N ASP A 571 -31.82 -4.98 15.38
CA ASP A 571 -30.79 -5.75 16.04
C ASP A 571 -29.48 -5.31 15.39
N LEU A 572 -28.67 -4.48 16.07
CA LEU A 572 -27.33 -4.17 15.56
C LEU A 572 -26.56 -5.48 15.53
N VAL A 573 -26.27 -5.97 14.33
CA VAL A 573 -25.46 -7.15 14.16
C VAL A 573 -24.02 -6.72 14.00
N ILE A 574 -23.19 -7.15 14.92
CA ILE A 574 -21.75 -7.04 14.80
C ILE A 574 -21.23 -8.41 14.40
N TYR A 575 -20.53 -8.48 13.28
CA TYR A 575 -19.89 -9.72 12.88
C TYR A 575 -18.48 -9.48 12.36
N PHE A 576 -17.70 -10.54 12.48
CA PHE A 576 -16.34 -10.56 12.01
C PHE A 576 -16.31 -11.04 10.55
N SER A 577 -15.92 -10.18 9.61
CA SER A 577 -15.85 -10.51 8.18
C SER A 577 -14.56 -11.27 7.90
N THR A 578 -14.70 -12.59 7.75
CA THR A 578 -13.58 -13.51 7.49
C THR A 578 -13.41 -13.69 5.98
N VAL A 579 -12.35 -13.15 5.40
CA VAL A 579 -11.93 -13.53 4.04
C VAL A 579 -10.85 -14.61 4.17
N GLY A 580 -11.18 -15.85 4.57
CA GLY A 580 -10.22 -16.97 4.69
C GLY A 580 -10.42 -17.88 5.91
N LEU A 581 -9.37 -18.60 6.33
CA LEU A 581 -9.36 -19.68 7.35
C LEU A 581 -9.70 -19.26 8.80
N GLN A 582 -9.93 -17.97 9.06
CA GLN A 582 -10.20 -17.48 10.42
C GLN A 582 -11.60 -17.94 10.88
N LYS A 583 -11.67 -18.80 11.89
CA LYS A 583 -12.95 -19.14 12.56
C LYS A 583 -12.97 -18.52 13.95
N ALA A 584 -13.76 -17.45 14.12
CA ALA A 584 -14.08 -16.95 15.46
C ALA A 584 -15.00 -17.96 16.16
N LEU A 585 -14.58 -18.41 17.34
CA LEU A 585 -15.30 -19.41 18.15
C LEU A 585 -16.40 -18.79 18.99
N ARG A 586 -16.15 -17.57 19.45
CA ARG A 586 -16.99 -16.82 20.37
C ARG A 586 -16.84 -15.34 20.06
N CYS A 587 -17.92 -14.61 20.28
CA CYS A 587 -17.95 -13.16 20.16
C CYS A 587 -18.71 -12.55 21.35
N GLY A 588 -18.32 -11.34 21.72
CA GLY A 588 -18.91 -10.57 22.78
C GLY A 588 -18.96 -9.10 22.37
N ALA A 589 -19.97 -8.38 22.85
CA ALA A 589 -20.10 -6.98 22.55
C ALA A 589 -20.77 -6.24 23.70
N HIS A 590 -20.42 -4.97 23.84
CA HIS A 590 -20.90 -4.10 24.90
C HIS A 590 -21.02 -2.66 24.36
N VAL A 591 -22.17 -2.04 24.62
CA VAL A 591 -22.38 -0.63 24.33
C VAL A 591 -21.81 0.17 25.51
N VAL A 592 -20.91 1.11 25.23
CA VAL A 592 -20.29 1.97 26.25
C VAL A 592 -21.03 3.30 26.27
N TYR A 593 -21.61 3.65 27.41
CA TYR A 593 -22.34 4.90 27.62
C TYR A 593 -21.51 5.93 28.39
N LYS A 594 -21.93 7.19 28.36
CA LYS A 594 -21.30 8.28 29.14
C LYS A 594 -21.23 7.96 30.62
N GLU A 595 -22.32 7.43 31.18
CA GLU A 595 -22.42 7.04 32.59
C GLU A 595 -21.40 5.95 32.97
N ASP A 596 -20.98 5.11 32.01
CA ASP A 596 -19.92 4.13 32.24
C ASP A 596 -18.57 4.82 32.49
N VAL A 597 -18.28 5.96 31.86
CA VAL A 597 -16.95 6.61 31.91
C VAL A 597 -16.84 7.66 33.03
N GLU A 598 -17.95 8.27 33.44
CA GLU A 598 -18.00 9.34 34.44
C GLU A 598 -17.34 8.96 35.79
N SER A 599 -17.36 7.68 36.17
CA SER A 599 -16.69 7.20 37.39
C SER A 599 -15.16 7.28 37.35
N ILE A 600 -14.55 7.32 36.16
CA ILE A 600 -13.09 7.41 35.97
C ILE A 600 -12.61 8.87 35.96
N GLN A 601 -13.43 9.79 35.47
CA GLN A 601 -13.07 11.22 35.39
C GLN A 601 -13.03 11.90 36.76
N GLN A 602 -13.70 11.34 37.78
CA GLN A 602 -13.63 11.82 39.17
C GLN A 602 -12.31 11.47 39.86
N SER A 603 -11.55 10.51 39.32
CA SER A 603 -10.16 10.22 39.71
C SER A 603 -9.22 10.73 38.60
N LYS A 604 -8.91 12.02 38.58
CA LYS A 604 -7.91 12.56 37.63
C LYS A 604 -6.54 11.89 37.87
N PRO A 605 -5.90 11.25 36.87
CA PRO A 605 -4.58 11.72 36.50
C PRO A 605 -4.77 13.03 35.71
N SER A 606 -3.98 14.03 36.01
CA SER A 606 -3.80 15.17 35.12
C SER A 606 -3.25 14.66 33.78
N LEU A 607 -4.14 14.27 32.86
CA LEU A 607 -3.77 13.97 31.48
C LEU A 607 -3.03 15.20 30.96
N SER A 608 -1.73 15.04 30.72
CA SER A 608 -0.82 16.16 30.47
C SER A 608 -1.25 16.91 29.21
N SER A 609 -0.83 18.17 29.04
CA SER A 609 -1.07 18.94 27.81
C SER A 609 -0.52 18.27 26.55
N SER A 610 0.38 17.28 26.69
CA SER A 610 0.76 16.39 25.60
C SER A 610 -0.45 15.64 25.02
N TYR A 611 -1.39 15.17 25.85
CA TYR A 611 -2.54 14.34 25.46
C TYR A 611 -3.50 15.05 24.49
N TRP A 612 -3.62 16.38 24.60
CA TRP A 612 -4.55 17.20 23.80
C TRP A 612 -3.96 17.69 22.46
N ASN A 613 -2.63 17.77 22.36
CA ASN A 613 -1.94 18.18 21.13
C ASN A 613 -1.75 17.02 20.13
N TRP A 614 -2.27 15.84 20.44
CA TRP A 614 -2.12 14.64 19.62
C TRP A 614 -3.12 14.63 18.48
N LYS A 615 -2.73 15.19 17.34
CA LYS A 615 -3.26 14.78 16.04
C LYS A 615 -2.60 13.48 15.63
N LEU A 616 -3.15 12.34 16.06
CA LEU A 616 -3.03 11.11 15.25
C LEU A 616 -3.49 11.47 13.85
N TYR A 617 -2.72 11.02 12.85
CA TYR A 617 -3.14 11.02 11.45
C TYR A 617 -4.62 10.72 11.40
N GLN A 618 -5.40 11.68 10.89
CA GLN A 618 -6.78 11.41 10.50
C GLN A 618 -6.75 10.07 9.77
N TRP A 619 -7.66 9.15 10.13
CA TRP A 619 -7.96 8.03 9.25
C TRP A 619 -8.03 8.62 7.83
N SER A 620 -7.19 8.14 6.92
CA SER A 620 -7.43 8.46 5.53
C SER A 620 -8.86 7.99 5.26
N ALA A 621 -9.75 8.88 4.85
CA ALA A 621 -11.16 8.59 4.57
C ALA A 621 -11.37 7.37 3.64
N ASN A 622 -10.29 6.88 3.01
CA ASN A 622 -10.25 5.73 2.11
C ASN A 622 -10.31 4.34 2.76
N THR A 623 -10.16 4.19 4.08
CA THR A 623 -10.15 2.84 4.66
C THR A 623 -11.55 2.27 4.81
N ILE A 624 -12.54 2.99 5.33
CA ILE A 624 -13.86 2.43 5.63
C ILE A 624 -14.75 2.36 4.39
N ARG A 625 -15.34 1.18 4.13
CA ARG A 625 -16.24 0.94 3.00
C ARG A 625 -17.66 0.70 3.46
N CYS A 626 -18.59 1.46 2.89
CA CYS A 626 -20.03 1.32 3.02
C CYS A 626 -20.54 0.46 1.86
N ARG A 627 -21.37 -0.54 2.11
CA ARG A 627 -22.12 -1.25 1.05
C ARG A 627 -23.62 -1.08 1.29
N TYR A 628 -24.33 -0.73 0.22
CA TYR A 628 -25.80 -0.74 0.16
C TYR A 628 -26.31 -2.14 -0.17
#